data_AF-A0A6H1ZGF8-F1
#
_entry.id   AF-A0A6H1ZGF8-F1
#
_cell.length_a   1.000
_cell.length_b   1.000
_cell.length_c   1.000
_cell.angle_alpha   90.00
_cell.angle_beta   90.00
_cell.angle_gamma   90.00
#
_symmetry.space_group_name_H-M   'P 1'
#
loop_
_entity.id
_entity.type
_entity.pdbx_description
1 polymer ?
#
loop_
_entity_poly.entity_id
_entity_poly.type
_entity_poly.pdbx_seq_one_letter_code
_entity_poly.pdbx_strand_id
1 'polypeptide(L)'
;MVVQETVRKYLPTVAQLIDRLAIVTLKSVKIPEHKSEYEKEASDIMADLDALCPSCENFGRLVRAIQVNAIANEMIWANEARARAEGAASGEELIFTHSINGIRTAAMNRLSALFGERKDLKVDCLAADAMKMRGYDFREVL
;
A
#
# COMPACT_ATOMS: atom_id res chain seq x y z
N MET A 1 -15.26 -25.55 17.39
CA MET A 1 -14.40 -24.61 16.64
C MET A 1 -13.27 -24.22 17.57
N VAL A 2 -12.03 -24.58 17.23
CA VAL A 2 -10.86 -24.14 18.01
C VAL A 2 -10.64 -22.69 17.60
N VAL A 3 -10.96 -21.76 18.49
CA VAL A 3 -10.55 -20.35 18.33
C VAL A 3 -9.04 -20.37 18.54
N GLN A 4 -8.27 -20.25 17.47
CA GLN A 4 -6.84 -20.06 17.58
C GLN A 4 -6.64 -18.72 18.30
N GLU A 5 -6.17 -18.77 19.56
CA GLU A 5 -5.73 -17.56 20.26
C GLU A 5 -4.53 -16.99 19.51
N THR A 6 -4.77 -15.97 18.68
CA THR A 6 -3.71 -15.18 18.06
C THR A 6 -3.04 -14.38 19.18
N VAL A 7 -1.99 -14.94 19.77
CA VAL A 7 -1.12 -14.26 20.73
C VAL A 7 -0.50 -13.06 20.00
N ARG A 8 -0.91 -11.86 20.38
CA ARG A 8 -0.42 -10.63 19.74
C ARG A 8 1.09 -10.54 19.89
N LYS A 9 1.79 -10.22 18.80
CA LYS A 9 3.25 -9.97 18.85
C LYS A 9 3.57 -8.60 19.44
N TYR A 10 2.67 -7.62 19.30
CA TYR A 10 2.87 -6.26 19.79
C TYR A 10 1.79 -5.84 20.83
N LEU A 11 2.22 -5.29 21.97
CA LEU A 11 1.38 -4.64 23.00
C LEU A 11 0.79 -3.22 22.74
N PRO A 12 1.11 -2.46 21.66
CA PRO A 12 0.55 -1.13 21.39
C PRO A 12 -0.97 -1.09 21.23
N THR A 13 -1.52 0.12 21.30
CA THR A 13 -2.93 0.41 20.99
C THR A 13 -3.20 0.35 19.49
N VAL A 14 -4.47 0.27 19.09
CA VAL A 14 -4.88 0.34 17.68
C VAL A 14 -4.32 1.60 16.99
N ALA A 15 -4.36 2.76 17.64
CA ALA A 15 -3.84 4.00 17.07
C ALA A 15 -2.34 3.92 16.77
N GLN A 16 -1.56 3.32 17.68
CA GLN A 16 -0.12 3.13 17.51
C GLN A 16 0.20 2.10 16.42
N LEU A 17 -0.61 1.05 16.29
CA LEU A 17 -0.47 0.07 15.22
C LEU A 17 -0.76 0.71 13.84
N ILE A 18 -1.81 1.53 13.73
CA ILE A 18 -2.15 2.25 12.49
C ILE A 18 -1.03 3.23 12.11
N ASP A 19 -0.51 4.00 13.06
CA ASP A 19 0.63 4.91 12.84
C ASP A 19 1.87 4.13 12.37
N ARG A 20 2.22 3.05 13.07
CA ARG A 20 3.36 2.21 12.70
C ARG A 20 3.17 1.57 11.31
N LEU A 21 1.95 1.15 10.99
CA LEU A 21 1.62 0.62 9.67
C LEU A 21 1.85 1.67 8.58
N ALA A 22 1.50 2.94 8.82
CA ALA A 22 1.76 4.02 7.87
C ALA A 22 3.28 4.23 7.66
N ILE A 23 4.05 4.25 8.74
CA ILE A 23 5.50 4.42 8.70
C ILE A 23 6.17 3.29 7.92
N VAL A 24 5.81 2.04 8.20
CA VAL A 24 6.44 0.88 7.53
C VAL A 24 6.00 0.78 6.07
N THR A 25 4.76 1.19 5.74
CA THR A 25 4.30 1.35 4.35
C THR A 25 5.16 2.36 3.60
N LEU A 26 5.41 3.54 4.20
CA LEU A 26 6.25 4.57 3.59
C LEU A 26 7.67 4.07 3.37
N LYS A 27 8.23 3.33 4.34
CA LYS A 27 9.55 2.72 4.20
C LYS A 27 9.59 1.69 3.08
N SER A 28 8.60 0.80 2.97
CA SER A 28 8.56 -0.20 1.89
C SER A 28 8.43 0.41 0.50
N VAL A 29 7.83 1.60 0.40
CA VAL A 29 7.72 2.36 -0.84
C VAL A 29 8.97 3.19 -1.14
N LYS A 30 9.56 3.85 -0.13
CA LYS A 30 10.65 4.82 -0.33
C LYS A 30 12.06 4.23 -0.17
N ILE A 31 12.20 3.06 0.46
CA ILE A 31 13.47 2.44 0.83
C ILE A 31 13.43 0.95 0.41
N PRO A 32 13.70 0.64 -0.87
CA PRO A 32 13.52 -0.71 -1.41
C PRO A 32 14.51 -1.75 -0.84
N GLU A 33 15.65 -1.33 -0.28
CA GLU A 33 16.74 -2.19 0.17
C GLU A 33 16.32 -3.18 1.27
N HIS A 34 15.38 -2.77 2.12
CA HIS A 34 14.85 -3.58 3.24
C HIS A 34 13.36 -3.87 3.08
N LYS A 35 12.84 -3.82 1.85
CA LYS A 35 11.40 -3.98 1.57
C LYS A 35 10.82 -5.27 2.18
N SER A 36 11.52 -6.39 2.08
CA SER A 36 11.04 -7.67 2.65
C SER A 36 10.83 -7.62 4.17
N GLU A 37 11.70 -6.92 4.89
CA GLU A 37 11.59 -6.73 6.35
C GLU A 37 10.40 -5.84 6.69
N TYR A 38 10.23 -4.74 5.95
CA TYR A 38 9.11 -3.81 6.13
C TYR A 38 7.76 -4.48 5.84
N GLU A 39 7.69 -5.32 4.81
CA GLU A 39 6.45 -6.00 4.44
C GLU A 39 6.11 -7.14 5.42
N LYS A 40 7.12 -7.79 6.01
CA LYS A 40 6.91 -8.72 7.11
C LYS A 40 6.36 -8.01 8.35
N GLU A 41 6.94 -6.87 8.73
CA GLU A 41 6.45 -6.07 9.86
C GLU A 41 5.02 -5.56 9.59
N ALA A 42 4.73 -5.09 8.39
CA ALA A 42 3.38 -4.71 7.99
C ALA A 42 2.37 -5.85 8.14
N SER A 43 2.74 -7.06 7.72
CA SER A 43 1.90 -8.25 7.85
C SER A 43 1.62 -8.60 9.32
N ASP A 44 2.64 -8.52 10.18
CA ASP A 44 2.47 -8.77 11.62
C ASP A 44 1.54 -7.72 12.26
N ILE A 45 1.67 -6.44 11.88
CA ILE A 45 0.78 -5.37 12.35
C ILE A 45 -0.66 -5.54 11.87
N MET A 46 -0.86 -5.91 10.60
CA MET A 46 -2.21 -6.16 10.06
C MET A 46 -2.90 -7.31 10.79
N ALA A 47 -2.18 -8.39 11.09
CA ALA A 47 -2.72 -9.50 11.87
C ALA A 47 -3.10 -9.08 13.31
N ASP A 48 -2.29 -8.25 13.96
CA ASP A 48 -2.61 -7.69 15.28
C ASP A 48 -3.85 -6.77 15.23
N LEU A 49 -4.02 -5.99 14.16
CA LEU A 49 -5.23 -5.17 13.94
C LEU A 49 -6.48 -6.04 13.77
N ASP A 50 -6.40 -7.10 12.95
CA ASP A 50 -7.52 -8.04 12.76
C ASP A 50 -7.93 -8.70 14.08
N ALA A 51 -6.96 -9.13 14.89
CA ALA A 51 -7.20 -9.72 16.21
C ALA A 51 -7.84 -8.73 17.20
N LEU A 52 -7.52 -7.44 17.09
CA LEU A 52 -8.06 -6.38 17.95
C LEU A 52 -9.47 -5.91 17.56
N CYS A 53 -9.90 -6.19 16.34
CA CYS A 53 -11.22 -5.79 15.83
C CYS A 53 -11.92 -6.97 15.14
N PRO A 54 -12.27 -8.04 15.87
CA PRO A 54 -12.84 -9.26 15.28
C PRO A 54 -14.20 -9.04 14.60
N SER A 55 -14.89 -7.95 14.92
CA SER A 55 -16.13 -7.53 14.26
C SER A 55 -15.91 -6.82 12.92
N CYS A 56 -14.67 -6.40 12.61
CA CYS A 56 -14.29 -5.80 11.34
C CYS A 56 -13.42 -6.79 10.57
N GLU A 57 -14.05 -7.53 9.67
CA GLU A 57 -13.35 -8.53 8.85
C GLU A 57 -12.25 -7.85 8.02
N ASN A 58 -11.03 -8.40 8.07
CA ASN A 58 -9.85 -7.86 7.37
C ASN A 58 -9.52 -6.39 7.73
N PHE A 59 -9.76 -5.97 8.98
CA PHE A 59 -9.48 -4.61 9.45
C PHE A 59 -8.06 -4.11 9.12
N GLY A 60 -7.04 -4.92 9.36
CA GLY A 60 -5.64 -4.57 9.07
C GLY A 60 -5.43 -4.28 7.58
N ARG A 61 -5.99 -5.12 6.72
CA ARG A 61 -5.92 -4.96 5.26
C ARG A 61 -6.73 -3.76 4.77
N LEU A 62 -7.88 -3.48 5.37
CA LEU A 62 -8.68 -2.27 5.10
C LEU A 62 -7.84 -1.02 5.40
N VAL A 63 -7.23 -0.93 6.58
CA VAL A 63 -6.36 0.19 6.96
C VAL A 63 -5.19 0.32 5.99
N ARG A 64 -4.48 -0.78 5.69
CA ARG A 64 -3.33 -0.76 4.78
C ARG A 64 -3.72 -0.26 3.38
N ALA A 65 -4.84 -0.73 2.84
CA ALA A 65 -5.30 -0.31 1.52
C ALA A 65 -5.67 1.18 1.47
N ILE A 66 -6.29 1.71 2.53
CA ILE A 66 -6.56 3.15 2.68
C ILE A 66 -5.26 3.95 2.70
N GLN A 67 -4.29 3.53 3.53
CA GLN A 67 -3.00 4.22 3.65
C GLN A 67 -2.23 4.22 2.34
N VAL A 68 -2.12 3.08 1.66
CA VAL A 68 -1.43 2.98 0.37
C VAL A 68 -2.12 3.85 -0.69
N ASN A 69 -3.45 3.89 -0.72
CA ASN A 69 -4.19 4.76 -1.64
C ASN A 69 -3.87 6.24 -1.37
N ALA A 70 -3.90 6.68 -0.11
CA ALA A 70 -3.62 8.05 0.27
C ALA A 70 -2.18 8.46 -0.05
N ILE A 71 -1.20 7.62 0.30
CA ILE A 71 0.23 7.84 0.03
C ILE A 71 0.48 7.91 -1.48
N ALA A 72 -0.09 6.99 -2.27
CA ALA A 72 0.10 6.98 -3.71
C ALA A 72 -0.48 8.25 -4.36
N ASN A 73 -1.66 8.71 -3.93
CA ASN A 73 -2.24 9.96 -4.43
C ASN A 73 -1.41 11.19 -4.06
N GLU A 74 -0.88 11.26 -2.83
CA GLU A 74 0.02 12.35 -2.43
C GLU A 74 1.26 12.39 -3.32
N MET A 75 1.92 11.25 -3.54
CA MET A 75 3.13 11.16 -4.35
C MET A 75 2.90 11.55 -5.82
N ILE A 76 1.74 11.16 -6.37
CA ILE A 76 1.33 11.56 -7.71
C ILE A 76 1.16 13.08 -7.78
N TRP A 77 0.44 13.66 -6.82
CA TRP A 77 0.18 15.10 -6.79
C TRP A 77 1.46 15.92 -6.56
N ALA A 78 2.35 15.47 -5.67
CA ALA A 78 3.63 16.12 -5.44
C ALA A 78 4.48 16.17 -6.72
N ASN A 79 4.46 15.09 -7.51
CA ASN A 79 5.13 15.06 -8.80
C ASN A 79 4.47 16.00 -9.83
N GLU A 80 3.13 16.01 -9.89
CA GLU A 80 2.37 16.91 -10.77
C GLU A 80 2.60 18.39 -10.42
N ALA A 81 2.66 18.73 -9.14
CA ALA A 81 2.95 20.08 -8.67
C ALA A 81 4.35 20.55 -9.09
N ARG A 82 5.36 19.67 -9.01
CA ARG A 82 6.72 19.98 -9.45
C ARG A 82 6.80 20.17 -10.96
N ALA A 83 6.22 19.26 -11.75
CA ALA A 83 6.16 19.38 -13.20
C ALA A 83 5.47 20.68 -13.66
N ARG A 84 4.43 21.13 -12.95
CA ARG A 84 3.76 22.42 -13.23
C ARG A 84 4.64 23.62 -12.89
N ALA A 85 5.41 23.55 -11.80
CA ALA A 85 6.34 24.63 -11.42
C ALA A 85 7.51 24.75 -12.42
N GLU A 86 7.98 23.62 -12.95
CA GLU A 86 9.12 23.55 -13.88
C GLU A 86 8.71 23.72 -15.35
N GLY A 87 7.41 23.68 -15.66
CA GLY A 87 6.84 23.92 -16.99
C GLY A 87 6.75 22.67 -17.89
N ALA A 88 7.36 21.56 -17.51
CA ALA A 88 7.16 20.23 -18.11
C ALA A 88 7.60 19.14 -17.12
N ALA A 89 6.96 17.96 -17.18
CA ALA A 89 7.45 16.79 -16.47
C ALA A 89 8.67 16.20 -17.19
N SER A 90 9.71 15.82 -16.45
CA SER A 90 10.81 15.04 -17.01
C SER A 90 10.36 13.61 -17.37
N GLY A 91 11.11 12.94 -18.25
CA GLY A 91 10.82 11.53 -18.60
C GLY A 91 10.85 10.61 -17.38
N GLU A 92 11.72 10.87 -16.40
CA GLU A 92 11.80 10.09 -15.16
C GLU A 92 10.58 10.28 -14.26
N GLU A 93 10.08 11.51 -14.16
CA GLU A 93 8.88 11.86 -13.41
C GLU A 93 7.63 11.19 -13.97
N LEU A 94 7.50 11.13 -15.30
CA LEU A 94 6.41 10.42 -15.96
C LEU A 94 6.46 8.92 -15.63
N ILE A 95 7.64 8.29 -15.76
CA ILE A 95 7.83 6.88 -15.42
C ILE A 95 7.50 6.61 -13.94
N PHE A 96 7.91 7.53 -13.05
CA PHE A 96 7.60 7.45 -11.63
C PHE A 96 6.10 7.53 -11.36
N THR A 97 5.39 8.53 -11.90
CA THR A 97 3.93 8.65 -11.74
C THR A 97 3.18 7.45 -12.31
N HIS A 98 3.59 6.92 -13.47
CA HIS A 98 3.00 5.70 -14.03
C HIS A 98 3.17 4.50 -13.12
N SER A 99 4.35 4.36 -12.51
CA SER A 99 4.63 3.32 -11.54
C SER A 99 3.69 3.47 -10.32
N ILE A 100 3.65 4.63 -9.67
CA ILE A 100 2.80 4.84 -8.49
C ILE A 100 1.30 4.68 -8.80
N ASN A 101 0.86 4.99 -10.02
CA ASN A 101 -0.51 4.74 -10.47
C ASN A 101 -0.90 3.25 -10.44
N GLY A 102 0.04 2.35 -10.73
CA GLY A 102 -0.18 0.90 -10.60
C GLY A 102 -0.49 0.52 -9.15
N ILE A 103 0.27 1.07 -8.20
CA ILE A 103 0.10 0.86 -6.76
C ILE A 103 -1.25 1.37 -6.28
N ARG A 104 -1.61 2.60 -6.66
CA ARG A 104 -2.91 3.20 -6.33
C ARG A 104 -4.06 2.33 -6.82
N THR A 105 -3.96 1.82 -8.05
CA THR A 105 -4.99 0.96 -8.66
C THR A 105 -5.10 -0.37 -7.92
N ALA A 106 -3.97 -0.97 -7.53
CA ALA A 106 -3.97 -2.17 -6.72
C ALA A 106 -4.63 -1.95 -5.35
N ALA A 107 -4.35 -0.82 -4.68
CA ALA A 107 -4.97 -0.47 -3.40
C ALA A 107 -6.49 -0.25 -3.56
N MET A 108 -6.94 0.44 -4.61
CA MET A 108 -8.37 0.58 -4.92
C MET A 108 -9.04 -0.77 -5.15
N ASN A 109 -8.43 -1.64 -5.95
CA ASN A 109 -8.97 -2.98 -6.22
C ASN A 109 -9.03 -3.84 -4.95
N ARG A 110 -8.11 -3.63 -4.00
CA ARG A 110 -8.15 -4.29 -2.70
C ARG A 110 -9.33 -3.80 -1.86
N LEU A 111 -9.59 -2.49 -1.85
CA LEU A 111 -10.78 -1.92 -1.21
C LEU A 111 -12.05 -2.48 -1.85
N SER A 112 -12.20 -2.41 -3.17
CA SER A 112 -13.36 -2.95 -3.85
C SER A 112 -13.59 -4.44 -3.57
N ALA A 113 -12.52 -5.24 -3.48
CA ALA A 113 -12.64 -6.64 -3.09
C ALA A 113 -13.16 -6.84 -1.66
N LEU A 114 -12.75 -5.99 -0.70
CA LEU A 114 -13.23 -6.03 0.69
C LEU A 114 -14.72 -5.67 0.82
N PHE A 115 -15.25 -4.88 -0.12
CA PHE A 115 -16.66 -4.47 -0.15
C PHE A 115 -17.52 -5.27 -1.15
N GLY A 116 -16.97 -6.33 -1.77
CA GLY A 116 -17.70 -7.15 -2.75
C GLY A 116 -18.04 -6.42 -4.05
N GLU A 117 -17.29 -5.37 -4.38
CA GLU A 117 -17.49 -4.54 -5.57
C GLU A 117 -16.71 -5.06 -6.78
N ARG A 118 -16.96 -4.45 -7.95
CA ARG A 118 -16.24 -4.75 -9.19
C ARG A 118 -14.75 -4.38 -9.08
N LYS A 119 -13.89 -5.19 -9.71
CA LYS A 119 -12.48 -4.83 -9.91
C LYS A 119 -12.32 -3.95 -11.15
N ASP A 120 -11.49 -2.93 -11.05
CA ASP A 120 -11.05 -2.13 -12.19
C ASP A 120 -9.78 -2.76 -12.78
N LEU A 121 -9.94 -3.49 -13.88
CA LEU A 121 -8.83 -4.08 -14.64
C LEU A 121 -8.42 -3.07 -15.72
N LYS A 122 -7.43 -2.24 -15.43
CA LYS A 122 -6.77 -1.44 -16.48
C LYS A 122 -5.93 -2.38 -17.35
N VAL A 123 -6.48 -2.76 -18.50
CA VAL A 123 -5.89 -3.75 -19.42
C VAL A 123 -4.69 -3.19 -20.19
N ASP A 124 -4.54 -1.86 -20.25
CA ASP A 124 -3.48 -1.20 -21.01
C ASP A 124 -2.47 -0.52 -20.08
N CYS A 125 -1.46 -1.26 -19.61
CA CYS A 125 -0.37 -0.66 -18.84
C CYS A 125 0.97 -1.27 -19.24
N LEU A 126 1.60 -0.71 -20.29
CA LEU A 126 3.02 -0.93 -20.64
C LEU A 126 3.98 -0.68 -19.45
N ALA A 127 3.50 -0.10 -18.35
CA ALA A 127 4.27 0.21 -17.14
C ALA A 127 4.43 -0.97 -16.16
N ALA A 128 3.70 -2.08 -16.32
CA ALA A 128 3.79 -3.23 -15.40
C ALA A 128 5.21 -3.84 -15.36
N ASP A 129 5.91 -3.84 -16.50
CA ASP A 129 7.27 -4.38 -16.60
C ASP A 129 8.31 -3.43 -15.99
N ALA A 130 8.12 -2.11 -16.12
CA ALA A 130 9.01 -1.09 -15.54
C ALA A 130 9.00 -1.12 -13.99
N MET A 131 7.84 -1.40 -13.38
CA MET A 131 7.72 -1.53 -11.92
C MET A 131 8.50 -2.72 -11.37
N LYS A 132 8.46 -3.86 -12.08
CA LYS A 132 9.16 -5.09 -11.70
C LYS A 132 10.68 -4.92 -11.77
N MET A 133 11.17 -4.25 -12.82
CA MET A 133 12.60 -3.97 -12.99
C MET A 133 13.16 -3.02 -11.91
N ARG A 134 12.32 -2.18 -11.30
CA ARG A 134 12.73 -1.18 -10.30
C ARG A 134 12.39 -1.57 -8.85
N GLY A 135 11.87 -2.79 -8.60
CA GLY A 135 11.53 -3.26 -7.25
C GLY A 135 10.24 -2.67 -6.66
N TYR A 136 9.49 -1.89 -7.44
CA TYR A 136 8.22 -1.26 -7.04
C TYR A 136 7.00 -2.14 -7.35
N ASP A 137 7.13 -3.47 -7.40
CA ASP A 137 5.94 -4.33 -7.52
C ASP A 137 5.26 -4.47 -6.16
N PHE A 138 4.02 -4.01 -6.05
CA PHE A 138 3.20 -4.11 -4.83
C PHE A 138 1.98 -5.01 -5.00
N ARG A 139 1.85 -5.69 -6.16
CA ARG A 139 0.68 -6.53 -6.47
C ARG A 139 0.57 -7.76 -5.58
N GLU A 140 1.70 -8.28 -5.10
CA GLU A 140 1.73 -9.44 -4.19
C GLU A 140 1.67 -9.06 -2.71
N VAL A 141 1.70 -7.75 -2.41
CA VAL A 141 1.94 -7.24 -1.05
C VAL A 141 0.76 -6.44 -0.49
N LEU A 142 -0.26 -6.22 -1.33
CA LEU A 142 -1.54 -5.64 -0.95
C LEU A 142 -2.54 -6.74 -0.62
#